data_AF-A0A1G3WKA7-F1
#
_entry.id   AF-A0A1G3WKA7-F1
#
_cell.length_a   1.000
_cell.length_b   1.000
_cell.length_c   1.000
_cell.angle_alpha   90.00
_cell.angle_beta   90.00
_cell.angle_gamma   90.00
#
_symmetry.space_group_name_H-M   'P 1'
#
loop_
_entity.id
_entity.type
_entity.pdbx_description
1 polymer ?
#
loop_
_entity_poly.entity_id
_entity_poly.type
_entity_poly.pdbx_seq_one_letter_code
_entity_poly.pdbx_strand_id
1 'polypeptide(L)'
;MSILSDQQIKEGYFGVIGGFPSQKIITEVNEYIEGERICIACTQLDSKGYSARDQKRILAEWIEFLSSDRKKFTAIHFNSKVPQSLFDAACCQENLEELRFKWGSFKDLSSLTNLKALKYLYIGSGASVQNISTLGHIEKLIALYIVNFKHVNDYHVLTSLTWLEQLVISGPILGKTPINDLEFLRDMQSLVSVWLPGVFVIKKYSSQELLNLRTDLPTLHDVNGCIWGSR
;
A
#
# COMPACT_ATOMS: atom_id res chain seq x y z
N MET A 1 20.35 7.47 9.39
CA MET A 1 19.96 8.56 8.46
C MET A 1 18.72 8.08 7.73
N SER A 2 17.68 8.90 7.61
CA SER A 2 16.44 8.50 6.92
C SER A 2 16.75 8.11 5.47
N ILE A 3 16.07 7.09 4.96
CA ILE A 3 16.08 6.69 3.56
C ILE A 3 15.20 7.63 2.74
N LEU A 4 14.07 8.06 3.30
CA LEU A 4 13.20 9.05 2.69
C LEU A 4 13.81 10.45 2.76
N SER A 5 13.64 11.24 1.70
CA SER A 5 13.98 12.65 1.71
C SER A 5 13.02 13.46 2.58
N ASP A 6 13.45 14.64 3.04
CA ASP A 6 12.58 15.56 3.78
C ASP A 6 11.27 15.88 3.06
N GLN A 7 11.30 15.96 1.72
CA GLN A 7 10.11 16.15 0.91
C GLN A 7 9.20 14.91 0.98
N GLN A 8 9.74 13.70 0.83
CA GLN A 8 8.98 12.46 0.93
C GLN A 8 8.38 12.25 2.33
N ILE A 9 9.08 12.68 3.39
CA ILE A 9 8.58 12.64 4.77
C ILE A 9 7.36 13.56 4.95
N LYS A 10 7.39 14.76 4.37
CA LYS A 10 6.33 15.78 4.53
C LYS A 10 5.14 15.59 3.59
N GLU A 11 5.40 15.25 2.34
CA GLU A 11 4.39 15.17 1.26
C GLU A 11 3.95 13.73 0.97
N GLY A 12 4.68 12.74 1.48
CA GLY A 12 4.45 11.33 1.21
C GLY A 12 5.27 10.81 0.02
N TYR A 13 5.89 9.64 0.17
CA TYR A 13 6.69 8.96 -0.86
C TYR A 13 5.94 8.87 -2.19
N PHE A 14 4.70 8.33 -2.18
CA PHE A 14 3.88 8.19 -3.39
C PHE A 14 3.31 9.50 -3.92
N GLY A 15 3.24 10.55 -3.09
CA GLY A 15 2.89 11.90 -3.54
C GLY A 15 4.02 12.51 -4.38
N VAL A 16 5.26 12.41 -3.87
CA VAL A 16 6.45 13.00 -4.49
C VAL A 16 6.84 12.32 -5.80
N ILE A 17 6.88 10.97 -5.82
CA ILE A 17 7.26 10.24 -7.03
C ILE A 17 6.13 10.18 -8.08
N GLY A 18 4.97 10.74 -7.76
CA GLY A 18 3.82 10.81 -8.64
C GLY A 18 2.97 9.54 -8.68
N GLY A 19 1.78 9.71 -9.28
CA GLY A 19 0.75 8.68 -9.37
C GLY A 19 0.97 7.67 -10.51
N PHE A 20 -0.12 7.06 -10.95
CA PHE A 20 -0.13 6.10 -12.06
C PHE A 20 0.05 6.86 -13.39
N PRO A 21 1.18 6.73 -14.10
CA PRO A 21 1.42 7.49 -15.32
C PRO A 21 0.45 7.02 -16.41
N SER A 22 -0.59 7.82 -16.67
CA SER A 22 -1.68 7.42 -17.57
C SER A 22 -1.24 7.14 -19.01
N GLN A 23 -0.19 7.81 -19.45
CA GLN A 23 0.45 7.64 -20.76
C GLN A 23 1.15 6.29 -20.94
N LYS A 24 1.37 5.53 -19.87
CA LYS A 24 2.09 4.24 -19.87
C LYS A 24 1.23 3.08 -19.37
N ILE A 25 -0.10 3.23 -19.38
CA ILE A 25 -1.01 2.16 -18.97
C ILE A 25 -1.13 1.16 -20.09
N ILE A 26 -0.82 -0.10 -19.78
CA ILE A 26 -0.86 -1.23 -20.69
C ILE A 26 -2.10 -2.07 -20.35
N THR A 27 -2.89 -2.41 -21.36
CA THR A 27 -4.13 -3.20 -21.20
C THR A 27 -3.91 -4.66 -21.54
N GLU A 28 -3.29 -4.95 -22.68
CA GLU A 28 -2.98 -6.30 -23.15
C GLU A 28 -1.49 -6.62 -22.99
N VAL A 29 -1.13 -7.90 -22.80
CA VAL A 29 0.27 -8.30 -22.64
C VAL A 29 1.10 -7.96 -23.89
N ASN A 30 0.49 -7.99 -25.08
CA ASN A 30 1.17 -7.67 -26.34
C ASN A 30 1.56 -6.19 -26.49
N GLU A 31 0.99 -5.29 -25.69
CA GLU A 31 1.36 -3.87 -25.62
C GLU A 31 2.65 -3.67 -24.79
N TYR A 32 3.07 -4.68 -24.00
CA TYR A 32 4.34 -4.64 -23.29
C TYR A 32 5.51 -4.85 -24.25
N ILE A 33 6.41 -3.86 -24.29
CA ILE A 33 7.62 -3.89 -25.13
C ILE A 33 8.82 -4.32 -24.28
N GLU A 34 9.23 -3.48 -23.32
CA GLU A 34 10.43 -3.69 -22.51
C GLU A 34 10.40 -2.88 -21.21
N GLY A 35 11.39 -3.10 -20.35
CA GLY A 35 11.59 -2.37 -19.10
C GLY A 35 11.04 -3.08 -17.86
N GLU A 36 11.57 -2.70 -16.70
CA GLU A 36 11.31 -3.36 -15.41
C GLU A 36 10.24 -2.65 -14.57
N ARG A 37 9.70 -1.53 -15.05
CA ARG A 37 8.67 -0.73 -14.39
C ARG A 37 7.43 -0.67 -15.27
N ILE A 38 6.30 -1.18 -14.80
CA ILE A 38 5.09 -1.33 -15.62
C ILE A 38 3.85 -0.77 -14.92
N CYS A 39 2.92 -0.23 -15.72
CA CYS A 39 1.58 0.12 -15.26
C CYS A 39 0.52 -0.64 -16.05
N ILE A 40 -0.32 -1.40 -15.36
CA ILE A 40 -1.27 -2.35 -15.96
C ILE A 40 -2.70 -1.92 -15.61
N ALA A 41 -3.60 -1.91 -16.59
CA ALA A 41 -5.04 -1.83 -16.38
C ALA A 41 -5.75 -2.88 -17.24
N CYS A 42 -5.88 -4.09 -16.68
CA CYS A 42 -6.33 -5.28 -17.40
C CYS A 42 -7.72 -5.80 -16.95
N THR A 43 -8.44 -5.03 -16.15
CA THR A 43 -9.78 -5.35 -15.65
C THR A 43 -10.69 -4.12 -15.75
N GLN A 44 -12.02 -4.32 -15.64
CA GLN A 44 -13.01 -3.24 -15.82
C GLN A 44 -12.92 -2.59 -17.21
N LEU A 45 -12.78 -3.43 -18.25
CA LEU A 45 -12.51 -3.00 -19.63
C LEU A 45 -13.80 -2.87 -20.47
N ASP A 46 -14.97 -3.00 -19.86
CA ASP A 46 -16.27 -2.82 -20.49
C ASP A 46 -16.40 -1.44 -21.14
N SER A 47 -15.95 -0.39 -20.45
CA SER A 47 -15.88 0.98 -20.98
C SER A 47 -14.93 1.16 -22.17
N LYS A 48 -14.00 0.21 -22.39
CA LYS A 48 -13.07 0.19 -23.53
C LYS A 48 -13.57 -0.69 -24.69
N GLY A 49 -14.78 -1.23 -24.62
CA GLY A 49 -15.38 -2.02 -25.68
C GLY A 49 -14.98 -3.50 -25.72
N TYR A 50 -14.25 -4.00 -24.71
CA TYR A 50 -13.86 -5.40 -24.64
C TYR A 50 -15.02 -6.30 -24.24
N SER A 51 -15.21 -7.40 -24.98
CA SER A 51 -16.21 -8.41 -24.64
C SER A 51 -15.87 -9.11 -23.32
N ALA A 52 -16.86 -9.77 -22.70
CA ALA A 52 -16.60 -10.57 -21.50
C ALA A 52 -15.59 -11.71 -21.73
N ARG A 53 -15.50 -12.22 -22.98
CA ARG A 53 -14.50 -13.21 -23.38
C ARG A 53 -13.10 -12.61 -23.40
N ASP A 54 -12.95 -11.42 -23.98
CA ASP A 54 -11.66 -10.74 -24.05
C ASP A 54 -11.18 -10.33 -22.66
N GLN A 55 -12.06 -9.82 -21.80
CA GLN A 55 -11.71 -9.48 -20.43
C GLN A 55 -11.17 -10.67 -19.65
N LYS A 56 -11.76 -11.86 -19.83
CA LYS A 56 -11.27 -13.11 -19.21
C LYS A 56 -9.92 -13.52 -19.79
N ARG A 57 -9.76 -13.44 -21.12
CA ARG A 57 -8.52 -13.75 -21.82
C ARG A 57 -7.37 -12.85 -21.35
N ILE A 58 -7.57 -11.53 -21.40
CA ILE A 58 -6.57 -10.53 -21.02
C ILE A 58 -6.13 -10.72 -19.57
N LEU A 59 -7.07 -10.94 -18.65
CA LEU A 59 -6.74 -11.22 -17.25
C LEU A 59 -5.89 -12.49 -17.12
N ALA A 60 -6.24 -13.57 -17.83
CA ALA A 60 -5.50 -14.82 -17.80
C ALA A 60 -4.08 -14.65 -18.37
N GLU A 61 -3.93 -13.95 -19.49
CA GLU A 61 -2.63 -13.65 -20.09
C GLU A 61 -1.74 -12.87 -19.13
N TRP A 62 -2.27 -11.85 -18.43
CA TRP A 62 -1.49 -11.11 -17.43
C TRP A 62 -1.08 -11.97 -16.23
N ILE A 63 -1.96 -12.85 -15.75
CA ILE A 63 -1.63 -13.78 -14.67
C ILE A 63 -0.49 -14.69 -15.09
N GLU A 64 -0.54 -15.27 -16.28
CA GLU A 64 0.51 -16.13 -16.82
C GLU A 64 1.82 -15.37 -17.03
N PHE A 65 1.74 -14.18 -17.64
CA PHE A 65 2.90 -13.35 -17.91
C PHE A 65 3.64 -12.93 -16.63
N LEU A 66 2.92 -12.48 -15.61
CA LEU A 66 3.52 -12.09 -14.32
C LEU A 66 4.04 -13.30 -13.52
N SER A 67 3.54 -14.50 -13.77
CA SER A 67 3.97 -15.71 -13.05
C SER A 67 5.14 -16.43 -13.73
N SER A 68 5.32 -16.25 -15.04
CA SER A 68 6.30 -16.98 -15.84
C SER A 68 7.74 -16.49 -15.67
N ASP A 69 7.98 -15.18 -15.85
CA ASP A 69 9.29 -14.56 -15.64
C ASP A 69 9.32 -13.82 -14.31
N ARG A 70 9.82 -14.50 -13.27
CA ARG A 70 9.80 -14.05 -11.88
C ARG A 70 10.81 -12.97 -11.52
N LYS A 71 11.67 -12.53 -12.45
CA LYS A 71 12.75 -11.57 -12.15
C LYS A 71 12.65 -10.28 -12.96
N LYS A 72 11.58 -10.15 -13.73
CA LYS A 72 11.43 -9.12 -14.76
C LYS A 72 11.16 -7.72 -14.20
N PHE A 73 10.36 -7.62 -13.14
CA PHE A 73 9.85 -6.34 -12.69
C PHE A 73 10.44 -5.91 -11.34
N THR A 74 10.90 -4.66 -11.30
CA THR A 74 11.28 -3.94 -10.08
C THR A 74 10.15 -3.04 -9.58
N ALA A 75 9.21 -2.65 -10.45
CA ALA A 75 7.97 -1.96 -10.04
C ALA A 75 6.74 -2.36 -10.87
N ILE A 76 5.63 -2.64 -10.19
CA ILE A 76 4.33 -2.95 -10.82
C ILE A 76 3.23 -2.07 -10.24
N HIS A 77 2.54 -1.34 -11.12
CA HIS A 77 1.42 -0.48 -10.75
C HIS A 77 0.12 -0.93 -11.42
N PHE A 78 -0.88 -1.33 -10.66
CA PHE A 78 -2.20 -1.65 -11.18
C PHE A 78 -3.16 -0.45 -11.10
N ASN A 79 -3.60 0.04 -12.26
CA ASN A 79 -4.55 1.14 -12.41
C ASN A 79 -5.99 0.65 -12.74
N SER A 80 -6.31 -0.58 -12.36
CA SER A 80 -7.65 -1.15 -12.39
C SER A 80 -7.87 -2.05 -11.17
N LYS A 81 -9.07 -2.63 -11.03
CA LYS A 81 -9.40 -3.54 -9.93
C LYS A 81 -8.59 -4.84 -10.00
N VAL A 82 -7.90 -5.20 -8.93
CA VAL A 82 -7.06 -6.40 -8.86
C VAL A 82 -7.78 -7.53 -8.12
N PRO A 83 -8.11 -8.67 -8.78
CA PRO A 83 -8.58 -9.89 -8.13
C PRO A 83 -7.42 -10.65 -7.44
N GLN A 84 -7.75 -11.59 -6.55
CA GLN A 84 -6.76 -12.38 -5.80
C GLN A 84 -5.71 -13.05 -6.70
N SER A 85 -6.12 -13.69 -7.79
CA SER A 85 -5.19 -14.38 -8.70
C SER A 85 -4.18 -13.45 -9.37
N LEU A 86 -4.58 -12.21 -9.71
CA LEU A 86 -3.67 -11.23 -10.29
C LEU A 86 -2.73 -10.64 -9.24
N PHE A 87 -3.21 -10.47 -8.00
CA PHE A 87 -2.39 -10.08 -6.87
C PHE A 87 -1.31 -11.14 -6.58
N ASP A 88 -1.70 -12.41 -6.52
CA ASP A 88 -0.78 -13.53 -6.28
C ASP A 88 0.28 -13.63 -7.40
N ALA A 89 -0.14 -13.48 -8.67
CA ALA A 89 0.76 -13.46 -9.82
C ALA A 89 1.80 -12.32 -9.75
N ALA A 90 1.37 -11.10 -9.38
CA ALA A 90 2.30 -9.99 -9.18
C ALA A 90 3.30 -10.28 -8.05
N CYS A 91 2.87 -11.01 -7.01
CA CYS A 91 3.73 -11.41 -5.90
C CYS A 91 4.74 -12.52 -6.26
N CYS A 92 4.73 -13.05 -7.49
CA CYS A 92 5.78 -13.96 -7.96
C CYS A 92 7.08 -13.25 -8.36
N GLN A 93 7.09 -11.92 -8.42
CA GLN A 93 8.25 -11.13 -8.86
C GLN A 93 9.29 -10.97 -7.75
N GLU A 94 10.37 -11.75 -7.81
CA GLU A 94 11.45 -11.82 -6.81
C GLU A 94 12.21 -10.50 -6.64
N ASN A 95 12.33 -9.71 -7.73
CA ASN A 95 13.04 -8.44 -7.77
C ASN A 95 12.15 -7.22 -7.46
N LEU A 96 10.88 -7.43 -7.12
CA LEU A 96 9.91 -6.34 -6.99
C LEU A 96 10.21 -5.49 -5.75
N GLU A 97 10.56 -4.23 -5.97
CA GLU A 97 10.81 -3.25 -4.92
C GLU A 97 9.60 -2.35 -4.64
N GLU A 98 8.74 -2.14 -5.64
CA GLU A 98 7.58 -1.26 -5.55
C GLU A 98 6.33 -1.92 -6.13
N LEU A 99 5.27 -2.01 -5.31
CA LEU A 99 4.00 -2.60 -5.70
C LEU A 99 2.86 -1.66 -5.34
N ARG A 100 2.08 -1.26 -6.35
CA ARG A 100 0.96 -0.32 -6.17
C ARG A 100 -0.33 -0.86 -6.75
N PHE A 101 -1.40 -0.78 -5.98
CA PHE A 101 -2.75 -1.11 -6.38
C PHE A 101 -3.66 0.10 -6.23
N LYS A 102 -4.37 0.47 -7.28
CA LYS A 102 -5.43 1.47 -7.15
C LYS A 102 -6.61 0.90 -6.37
N TRP A 103 -7.06 -0.31 -6.74
CA TRP A 103 -8.19 -0.99 -6.11
C TRP A 103 -7.94 -2.49 -5.96
N GLY A 104 -7.99 -3.00 -4.73
CA GLY A 104 -7.89 -4.42 -4.42
C GLY A 104 -9.26 -5.03 -4.15
N SER A 105 -9.52 -6.19 -4.78
CA SER A 105 -10.60 -7.10 -4.38
C SER A 105 -10.10 -8.41 -3.78
N PHE A 106 -8.77 -8.55 -3.69
CA PHE A 106 -8.10 -9.57 -2.91
C PHE A 106 -8.39 -9.42 -1.41
N LYS A 107 -8.29 -10.54 -0.70
CA LYS A 107 -8.56 -10.63 0.74
C LYS A 107 -7.35 -11.16 1.50
N ASP A 108 -6.63 -12.09 0.87
CA ASP A 108 -5.45 -12.71 1.42
C ASP A 108 -4.21 -11.96 0.93
N LEU A 109 -3.34 -11.60 1.87
CA LEU A 109 -2.08 -10.91 1.62
C LEU A 109 -0.87 -11.85 1.70
N SER A 110 -1.08 -13.15 1.98
CA SER A 110 -0.03 -14.15 2.21
C SER A 110 1.08 -14.16 1.16
N SER A 111 0.72 -13.98 -0.11
CA SER A 111 1.65 -13.92 -1.25
C SER A 111 2.70 -12.81 -1.14
N LEU A 112 2.47 -11.72 -0.37
CA LEU A 112 3.47 -10.67 -0.15
C LEU A 112 4.76 -11.20 0.49
N THR A 113 4.70 -12.33 1.22
CA THR A 113 5.89 -12.95 1.82
C THR A 113 6.93 -13.39 0.78
N ASN A 114 6.54 -13.56 -0.49
CA ASN A 114 7.46 -13.88 -1.58
C ASN A 114 8.33 -12.68 -1.99
N LEU A 115 7.89 -11.46 -1.70
CA LEU A 115 8.52 -10.24 -2.19
C LEU A 115 9.67 -9.77 -1.28
N LYS A 116 10.79 -10.49 -1.29
CA LYS A 116 11.96 -10.25 -0.41
C LYS A 116 12.72 -8.95 -0.70
N ALA A 117 12.42 -8.28 -1.82
CA ALA A 117 12.98 -6.99 -2.20
C ALA A 117 12.02 -5.81 -1.97
N LEU A 118 10.79 -6.05 -1.52
CA LEU A 118 9.75 -5.02 -1.44
C LEU A 118 10.10 -3.94 -0.42
N LYS A 119 10.11 -2.69 -0.90
CA LYS A 119 10.41 -1.49 -0.14
C LYS A 119 9.20 -0.55 -0.05
N TYR A 120 8.36 -0.53 -1.07
CA TYR A 120 7.27 0.43 -1.18
C TYR A 120 5.96 -0.28 -1.56
N LEU A 121 4.96 -0.19 -0.68
CA LEU A 121 3.67 -0.83 -0.89
C LEU A 121 2.54 0.20 -0.79
N TYR A 122 1.73 0.27 -1.85
CA TYR A 122 0.51 1.07 -1.89
C TYR A 122 -0.70 0.21 -2.19
N ILE A 123 -1.68 0.18 -1.29
CA ILE A 123 -2.98 -0.47 -1.49
C ILE A 123 -4.07 0.61 -1.35
N GLY A 124 -4.50 1.16 -2.48
CA GLY A 124 -5.46 2.27 -2.57
C GLY A 124 -6.91 1.92 -2.22
N SER A 125 -7.25 0.63 -2.17
CA SER A 125 -8.47 0.16 -1.52
C SER A 125 -8.32 -1.32 -1.16
N GLY A 126 -8.21 -1.62 0.13
CA GLY A 126 -8.17 -2.99 0.68
C GLY A 126 -9.49 -3.39 1.34
N ALA A 127 -10.62 -2.95 0.81
CA ALA A 127 -11.94 -3.08 1.45
C ALA A 127 -12.34 -4.51 1.85
N SER A 128 -11.75 -5.52 1.21
CA SER A 128 -12.04 -6.92 1.47
C SER A 128 -11.00 -7.60 2.36
N VAL A 129 -9.88 -6.94 2.66
CA VAL A 129 -8.81 -7.44 3.54
C VAL A 129 -9.29 -7.44 4.98
N GLN A 130 -9.08 -8.56 5.66
CA GLN A 130 -9.49 -8.76 7.07
C GLN A 130 -8.30 -9.05 7.98
N ASN A 131 -7.18 -9.51 7.40
CA ASN A 131 -5.99 -9.87 8.15
C ASN A 131 -4.77 -9.25 7.48
N ILE A 132 -3.96 -8.55 8.29
CA ILE A 132 -2.73 -7.89 7.86
C ILE A 132 -1.48 -8.50 8.51
N SER A 133 -1.59 -9.67 9.15
CA SER A 133 -0.47 -10.31 9.85
C SER A 133 0.74 -10.51 8.94
N THR A 134 0.49 -10.80 7.66
CA THR A 134 1.52 -10.92 6.62
C THR A 134 2.37 -9.67 6.46
N LEU A 135 1.83 -8.47 6.68
CA LEU A 135 2.59 -7.23 6.53
C LEU A 135 3.77 -7.18 7.50
N GLY A 136 3.67 -7.80 8.68
CA GLY A 136 4.76 -7.87 9.64
C GLY A 136 5.95 -8.74 9.21
N HIS A 137 5.86 -9.44 8.08
CA HIS A 137 6.94 -10.26 7.52
C HIS A 137 7.69 -9.57 6.36
N ILE A 138 7.35 -8.32 6.03
CA ILE A 138 7.97 -7.57 4.93
C ILE A 138 9.11 -6.70 5.48
N GLU A 139 10.21 -7.35 5.87
CA GLU A 139 11.28 -6.75 6.69
C GLU A 139 11.98 -5.53 6.07
N LYS A 140 11.93 -5.35 4.74
CA LYS A 140 12.58 -4.24 4.03
C LYS A 140 11.64 -3.09 3.69
N LEU A 141 10.41 -3.11 4.19
CA LEU A 141 9.41 -2.11 3.84
C LEU A 141 9.76 -0.75 4.45
N ILE A 142 9.88 0.27 3.60
CA ILE A 142 10.25 1.65 3.94
C ILE A 142 9.01 2.55 3.97
N ALA A 143 8.08 2.36 3.04
CA ALA A 143 6.82 3.11 3.02
C ALA A 143 5.61 2.19 2.78
N LEU A 144 4.60 2.32 3.64
CA LEU A 144 3.36 1.55 3.61
C LEU A 144 2.15 2.49 3.55
N TYR A 145 1.33 2.32 2.52
CA TYR A 145 0.09 3.04 2.35
C TYR A 145 -1.06 2.04 2.22
N ILE A 146 -1.96 2.04 3.20
CA ILE A 146 -3.13 1.17 3.24
C ILE A 146 -4.40 2.01 3.37
N VAL A 147 -5.23 1.93 2.35
CA VAL A 147 -6.44 2.76 2.23
C VAL A 147 -7.67 1.88 2.24
N ASN A 148 -8.69 2.28 3.00
CA ASN A 148 -9.99 1.60 3.09
C ASN A 148 -9.89 0.16 3.61
N PHE A 149 -9.08 -0.10 4.64
CA PHE A 149 -8.99 -1.41 5.31
C PHE A 149 -10.09 -1.53 6.38
N LYS A 150 -11.36 -1.47 5.95
CA LYS A 150 -12.52 -1.30 6.84
C LYS A 150 -12.76 -2.42 7.86
N HIS A 151 -12.12 -3.58 7.70
CA HIS A 151 -12.24 -4.73 8.59
C HIS A 151 -11.00 -4.93 9.48
N VAL A 152 -10.04 -4.01 9.44
CA VAL A 152 -8.80 -4.05 10.21
C VAL A 152 -8.77 -2.84 11.13
N ASN A 153 -8.75 -3.10 12.44
CA ASN A 153 -8.67 -2.07 13.47
C ASN A 153 -7.45 -2.23 14.38
N ASP A 154 -6.80 -3.39 14.38
CA ASP A 154 -5.55 -3.63 15.09
C ASP A 154 -4.36 -3.60 14.12
N TYR A 155 -3.42 -2.70 14.40
CA TYR A 155 -2.23 -2.47 13.60
C TYR A 155 -0.93 -2.83 14.34
N HIS A 156 -1.01 -3.46 15.52
CA HIS A 156 0.17 -3.86 16.30
C HIS A 156 1.10 -4.79 15.54
N VAL A 157 0.63 -5.55 14.54
CA VAL A 157 1.53 -6.37 13.74
C VAL A 157 2.58 -5.55 12.98
N LEU A 158 2.31 -4.26 12.71
CA LEU A 158 3.25 -3.37 12.01
C LEU A 158 4.46 -2.97 12.86
N THR A 159 4.46 -3.23 14.18
CA THR A 159 5.61 -2.93 15.06
C THR A 159 6.84 -3.79 14.74
N SER A 160 6.64 -4.91 14.06
CA SER A 160 7.72 -5.76 13.54
C SER A 160 8.51 -5.14 12.37
N LEU A 161 7.97 -4.08 11.74
CA LEU A 161 8.58 -3.43 10.58
C LEU A 161 9.64 -2.41 11.00
N THR A 162 10.85 -2.90 11.28
CA THR A 162 11.98 -2.10 11.82
C THR A 162 12.64 -1.13 10.83
N TRP A 163 12.24 -1.15 9.56
CA TRP A 163 12.73 -0.23 8.51
C TRP A 163 11.64 0.72 8.00
N LEU A 164 10.42 0.65 8.54
CA LEU A 164 9.29 1.43 8.06
C LEU A 164 9.43 2.88 8.53
N GLU A 165 9.71 3.79 7.60
CA GLU A 165 9.88 5.21 7.85
C GLU A 165 8.58 5.99 7.68
N GLN A 166 7.65 5.48 6.85
CA GLN A 166 6.40 6.15 6.57
C GLN A 166 5.20 5.21 6.57
N LEU A 167 4.19 5.56 7.36
CA LEU A 167 2.93 4.84 7.47
C LEU A 167 1.75 5.76 7.14
N VAL A 168 0.94 5.34 6.17
CA VAL A 168 -0.34 5.97 5.87
C VAL A 168 -1.46 4.97 6.02
N ILE A 169 -2.38 5.24 6.94
CA ILE A 169 -3.62 4.48 7.13
C ILE A 169 -4.77 5.42 6.82
N SER A 170 -5.54 5.14 5.77
CA SER A 170 -6.61 6.03 5.33
C SER A 170 -7.98 5.36 5.37
N GLY A 171 -8.98 6.16 5.72
CA GLY A 171 -10.39 5.89 5.45
C GLY A 171 -10.71 5.82 3.95
N PRO A 172 -11.89 5.27 3.59
CA PRO A 172 -12.49 5.52 2.28
C PRO A 172 -12.86 7.00 2.11
N ILE A 173 -13.13 7.41 0.86
CA ILE A 173 -13.60 8.76 0.53
C ILE A 173 -14.88 9.11 1.32
N LEU A 174 -15.79 8.13 1.44
CA LEU A 174 -17.04 8.26 2.18
C LEU A 174 -17.01 7.28 3.36
N GLY A 175 -16.76 7.79 4.55
CA GLY A 175 -16.75 7.03 5.79
C GLY A 175 -15.45 7.19 6.55
N LYS A 176 -15.26 6.35 7.58
CA LYS A 176 -14.05 6.31 8.38
C LYS A 176 -13.59 4.88 8.65
N THR A 177 -12.28 4.69 8.77
CA THR A 177 -11.69 3.41 9.20
C THR A 177 -11.46 3.43 10.71
N PRO A 178 -11.95 2.43 11.48
CA PRO A 178 -11.62 2.31 12.89
C PRO A 178 -10.15 1.92 13.10
N ILE A 179 -9.53 2.49 14.12
CA ILE A 179 -8.26 2.01 14.69
C ILE A 179 -8.50 1.81 16.19
N ASN A 180 -8.09 0.69 16.77
CA ASN A 180 -8.31 0.39 18.19
C ASN A 180 -7.65 1.45 19.08
N ASP A 181 -6.38 1.70 18.85
CA ASP A 181 -5.55 2.65 19.59
C ASP A 181 -4.30 3.03 18.78
N LEU A 182 -3.52 3.98 19.29
CA LEU A 182 -2.29 4.47 18.70
C LEU A 182 -1.05 3.96 19.44
N GLU A 183 -1.18 3.02 20.38
CA GLU A 183 -0.07 2.59 21.23
C GLU A 183 1.01 1.85 20.43
N PHE A 184 0.62 1.15 19.36
CA PHE A 184 1.55 0.52 18.43
C PHE A 184 2.61 1.49 17.88
N LEU A 185 2.32 2.80 17.80
CA LEU A 185 3.28 3.79 17.32
C LEU A 185 4.52 3.89 18.23
N ARG A 186 4.39 3.62 19.54
CA ARG A 186 5.52 3.68 20.49
C ARG A 186 6.61 2.65 20.17
N ASP A 187 6.22 1.52 19.60
CA ASP A 187 7.13 0.44 19.27
C ASP A 187 7.74 0.59 17.86
N MET A 188 7.23 1.53 17.06
CA MET A 188 7.68 1.77 15.68
C MET A 188 8.85 2.76 15.62
N GLN A 189 10.02 2.36 16.13
CA GLN A 189 11.19 3.24 16.31
C GLN A 189 11.76 3.83 15.02
N SER A 190 11.56 3.19 13.86
CA SER A 190 12.00 3.68 12.55
C SER A 190 11.06 4.72 11.95
N LEU A 191 9.85 4.87 12.48
CA LEU A 191 8.82 5.69 11.88
C LEU A 191 9.12 7.17 12.06
N VAL A 192 9.21 7.90 10.94
CA VAL A 192 9.46 9.35 10.91
C VAL A 192 8.29 10.13 10.33
N SER A 193 7.36 9.48 9.63
CA SER A 193 6.18 10.11 9.04
C SER A 193 4.94 9.25 9.25
N VAL A 194 3.86 9.85 9.75
CA VAL A 194 2.57 9.19 9.90
C VAL A 194 1.46 10.06 9.34
N TRP A 195 0.51 9.44 8.64
CA TRP A 195 -0.70 10.10 8.17
C TRP A 195 -1.91 9.21 8.35
N LEU A 196 -2.89 9.68 9.13
CA LEU A 196 -4.11 8.92 9.44
C LEU A 196 -5.41 9.62 8.94
N PRO A 197 -5.54 9.97 7.64
CA PRO A 197 -6.70 10.70 7.17
C PRO A 197 -7.95 9.80 7.14
N GLY A 198 -9.09 10.35 7.55
CA GLY A 198 -10.36 9.60 7.50
C GLY A 198 -10.37 8.37 8.41
N VAL A 199 -9.55 8.33 9.47
CA VAL A 199 -9.66 7.31 10.51
C VAL A 199 -10.44 7.84 11.71
N PHE A 200 -10.85 6.95 12.59
CA PHE A 200 -11.24 7.30 13.96
C PHE A 200 -10.62 6.31 14.93
N VAL A 201 -10.06 6.84 16.02
CA VAL A 201 -9.47 6.01 17.07
C VAL A 201 -10.57 5.64 18.07
N ILE A 202 -10.70 4.35 18.35
CA ILE A 202 -11.73 3.80 19.24
C ILE A 202 -11.38 4.12 20.70
N LYS A 203 -10.12 3.91 21.11
CA LYS A 203 -9.62 4.36 22.42
C LYS A 203 -9.78 5.88 22.52
N LYS A 204 -10.46 6.31 23.58
CA LYS A 204 -10.58 7.73 23.92
C LYS A 204 -9.33 8.16 24.66
N TYR A 205 -8.51 8.97 24.00
CA TYR A 205 -7.33 9.55 24.63
C TYR A 205 -7.70 10.89 25.30
N SER A 206 -7.24 11.08 26.53
CA SER A 206 -7.15 12.39 27.16
C SER A 206 -6.07 13.25 26.49
N SER A 207 -6.15 14.57 26.66
CA SER A 207 -5.11 15.49 26.18
C SER A 207 -3.73 15.16 26.73
N GLN A 208 -3.64 14.68 27.97
CA GLN A 208 -2.37 14.29 28.59
C GLN A 208 -1.81 13.01 27.98
N GLU A 209 -2.64 12.01 27.68
CA GLU A 209 -2.17 10.78 27.03
C GLU A 209 -1.66 11.04 25.60
N LEU A 210 -2.33 11.91 24.83
CA LEU A 210 -1.82 12.32 23.52
C LEU A 210 -0.52 13.12 23.63
N LEU A 211 -0.39 13.99 24.63
CA LEU A 211 0.84 14.73 24.89
C LEU A 211 1.99 13.78 25.25
N ASN A 212 1.74 12.79 26.09
CA ASN A 212 2.71 11.76 26.45
C ASN A 212 3.10 10.91 25.22
N LEU A 213 2.13 10.49 24.40
CA LEU A 213 2.38 9.76 23.16
C LEU A 213 3.25 10.58 22.19
N ARG A 214 2.96 11.86 22.02
CA ARG A 214 3.78 12.77 21.21
C ARG A 214 5.19 12.93 21.78
N THR A 215 5.34 12.98 23.10
CA THR A 215 6.64 13.13 23.76
C THR A 215 7.52 11.91 23.55
N ASP A 216 6.93 10.71 23.56
CA ASP A 216 7.63 9.46 23.28
C ASP A 216 8.03 9.32 21.79
N LEU A 217 7.44 10.14 20.91
CA LEU A 217 7.65 10.12 19.46
C LEU A 217 8.16 11.49 18.96
N PRO A 218 9.30 12.01 19.49
CA PRO A 218 9.70 13.40 19.31
C PRO A 218 10.08 13.76 17.86
N THR A 219 10.45 12.78 17.05
CA THR A 219 10.86 12.95 15.65
C THR A 219 9.75 12.61 14.66
N LEU A 220 8.59 12.14 15.13
CA LEU A 220 7.50 11.70 14.27
C LEU A 220 6.77 12.89 13.65
N HIS A 221 6.83 13.00 12.34
CA HIS A 221 6.07 13.98 11.56
C HIS A 221 4.63 13.51 11.37
N ASP A 222 3.69 14.11 12.11
CA ASP A 222 2.25 13.94 11.90
C ASP A 222 1.76 14.86 10.77
N VAL A 223 1.56 14.24 9.60
CA VAL A 223 1.18 14.95 8.39
C VAL A 223 -0.24 15.52 8.55
N ASN A 224 -0.37 16.83 8.32
CA ASN A 224 -1.62 17.59 8.48
C ASN A 224 -2.20 17.57 9.92
N GLY A 225 -1.43 17.19 10.94
CA GLY A 225 -1.90 17.19 12.32
C GLY A 225 -3.06 16.21 12.57
N CYS A 226 -3.06 15.07 11.89
CA CYS A 226 -4.17 14.11 11.93
C CYS A 226 -4.30 13.40 13.30
N ILE A 227 -3.24 13.41 14.09
CA ILE A 227 -3.19 12.78 15.42
C ILE A 227 -3.17 13.85 16.52
N TRP A 228 -2.25 14.80 16.41
CA TRP A 228 -2.00 15.79 17.47
C TRP A 228 -2.83 17.07 17.31
N GLY A 229 -3.51 17.26 16.18
CA GLY A 229 -4.11 18.53 15.76
C GLY A 229 -3.09 19.47 15.10
N SER A 230 -3.58 20.44 14.34
CA SER A 230 -2.75 21.59 13.92
C SER A 230 -2.39 22.41 15.17
N ARG A 231 -1.12 22.81 15.30
CA ARG A 231 -0.69 23.78 16.31
C ARG A 231 -1.46 25.09 16.19
#